data_AF-A0A938MXN9-F1
#
_entry.id   AF-A0A938MXN9-F1
#
_cell.length_a   1.000
_cell.length_b   1.000
_cell.length_c   1.000
_cell.angle_alpha   90.00
_cell.angle_beta   90.00
_cell.angle_gamma   90.00
#
_symmetry.space_group_name_H-M   'P 1'
#
loop_
_entity.id
_entity.type
_entity.pdbx_description
1 polymer ?
#
loop_
_entity_poly.entity_id
_entity_poly.type
_entity_poly.pdbx_seq_one_letter_code
_entity_poly.pdbx_strand_id
1 'polypeptide(L)'
;EPARLVSTRNGNPAREDLRAVIREGVPGTSMTPLPTLSDTEVEQLVDIVVQMRRAGIRDQYIAMLEEDQEPVDEHDVADVVETGSAPGEPVVVPEIPPPNPNSIAAGQALYVQQTCHSCHGDAGTGDDTAPVFDHRGLPSYPRDLVHDVFKGGNHAPSIYLRIRLGMPGTPHPANVAVDEQQLIALVHYCLSLGKTPKRSLTNHQRAVQAWRRDSHLSDSAGIGGISFPRPGSTDALRHAASVRAGAQDTMRGVSSRRDDLGTPLFAEVIGSLARGVARPHDIGCGPAAGVSLLGWCCLCGICQSASANAGFGLQWPPQSVALRSVYFRLGLAGKFGFF
;
A
#
# COMPACT_ATOMS: atom_id res chain seq x y z
N GLU A 1 -1.15 -10.31 -7.60
CA GLU A 1 -0.18 -9.30 -7.09
C GLU A 1 0.03 -8.21 -8.13
N PRO A 2 -0.07 -6.93 -7.76
CA PRO A 2 0.24 -5.83 -8.67
C PRO A 2 1.75 -5.74 -8.94
N ALA A 3 2.13 -5.25 -10.12
CA ALA A 3 3.53 -4.95 -10.42
C ALA A 3 3.97 -3.70 -9.66
N ARG A 4 5.09 -3.80 -8.94
CA ARG A 4 5.60 -2.69 -8.09
C ARG A 4 6.43 -1.67 -8.86
N LEU A 5 7.01 -2.07 -9.99
CA LEU A 5 7.84 -1.23 -10.85
C LEU A 5 7.05 -1.01 -12.15
N VAL A 6 6.51 0.20 -12.29
CA VAL A 6 5.56 0.57 -13.34
C VAL A 6 5.89 1.96 -13.89
N SER A 7 5.68 2.18 -15.18
CA SER A 7 5.86 3.47 -15.85
C SER A 7 4.56 4.08 -16.36
N THR A 8 3.40 3.44 -16.13
CA THR A 8 2.09 3.92 -16.61
C THR A 8 1.22 4.49 -15.47
N ARG A 9 0.30 5.40 -15.83
CA ARG A 9 -0.56 6.10 -14.87
C ARG A 9 -1.57 5.22 -14.14
N ASN A 10 -2.00 4.11 -14.73
CA ASN A 10 -2.97 3.20 -14.11
C ASN A 10 -2.33 2.12 -13.23
N GLY A 11 -1.00 2.15 -13.06
CA GLY A 11 -0.29 1.18 -12.23
C GLY A 11 -0.15 -0.21 -12.85
N ASN A 12 -0.51 -0.37 -14.13
CA ASN A 12 -0.25 -1.61 -14.88
C ASN A 12 1.13 -1.52 -15.56
N PRO A 13 2.00 -2.54 -15.44
CA PRO A 13 3.33 -2.47 -16.03
C PRO A 13 3.21 -2.41 -17.55
N ALA A 14 3.95 -1.50 -18.17
CA ALA A 14 4.23 -1.58 -19.60
C ALA A 14 5.12 -2.80 -19.86
N ARG A 15 5.14 -3.29 -21.10
CA ARG A 15 6.06 -4.37 -21.50
C ARG A 15 7.51 -3.99 -21.20
N GLU A 16 7.87 -2.73 -21.41
CA GLU A 16 9.22 -2.21 -21.10
C GLU A 16 9.58 -2.36 -19.62
N ASP A 17 8.63 -2.14 -18.70
CA ASP A 17 8.89 -2.31 -17.26
C ASP A 17 9.26 -3.78 -16.96
N LEU A 18 8.56 -4.72 -17.60
CA LEU A 18 8.82 -6.16 -17.44
C LEU A 18 10.18 -6.55 -18.05
N ARG A 19 10.53 -6.00 -19.21
CA ARG A 19 11.85 -6.20 -19.84
C ARG A 19 12.98 -5.71 -18.95
N ALA A 20 12.86 -4.49 -18.42
CA ALA A 20 13.84 -3.90 -17.52
C ALA A 20 14.06 -4.79 -16.29
N VAL A 21 12.98 -5.26 -15.65
CA VAL A 21 13.06 -6.15 -14.49
C VAL A 21 13.73 -7.49 -14.82
N ILE A 22 13.46 -8.09 -15.99
CA ILE A 22 14.08 -9.36 -16.39
C ILE A 22 15.59 -9.18 -16.64
N ARG A 23 15.97 -8.08 -17.29
CA ARG A 23 17.37 -7.82 -17.65
C ARG A 23 18.22 -7.33 -16.48
N GLU A 24 17.69 -6.39 -15.70
CA GLU A 24 18.41 -5.68 -14.65
C GLU A 24 18.18 -6.29 -13.26
N GLY A 25 17.18 -7.16 -13.13
CA GLY A 25 16.72 -7.66 -11.84
C GLY A 25 16.10 -6.57 -10.98
N VAL A 26 15.87 -6.89 -9.70
CA VAL A 26 15.39 -5.94 -8.70
C VAL A 26 16.36 -5.96 -7.51
N PRO A 27 17.17 -4.90 -7.32
CA PRO A 27 18.17 -4.84 -6.27
C PRO A 27 17.62 -5.13 -4.88
N GLY A 28 18.23 -6.10 -4.22
CA GLY A 28 17.83 -6.54 -2.89
C GLY A 28 16.64 -7.48 -2.84
N THR A 29 16.36 -8.15 -3.95
CA THR A 29 15.43 -9.28 -4.03
C THR A 29 16.14 -10.53 -4.57
N SER A 30 15.43 -11.65 -4.69
CA SER A 30 15.95 -12.83 -5.41
C SER A 30 15.85 -12.70 -6.94
N MET A 31 15.22 -11.64 -7.45
CA MET A 31 15.14 -11.38 -8.87
C MET A 31 16.46 -10.77 -9.34
N THR A 32 17.46 -11.61 -9.62
CA THR A 32 18.76 -11.19 -10.14
C THR A 32 18.69 -10.94 -11.65
N PRO A 33 19.59 -10.09 -12.22
CA PRO A 33 19.75 -9.95 -13.66
C PRO A 33 19.88 -11.31 -14.37
N LEU A 34 19.28 -11.43 -15.56
CA LEU A 34 19.42 -12.59 -16.45
C LEU A 34 20.15 -12.20 -17.75
N PRO A 35 21.46 -11.90 -17.70
CA PRO A 35 22.19 -11.28 -18.82
C PRO A 35 22.42 -12.22 -20.01
N THR A 36 22.20 -13.53 -19.84
CA THR A 36 22.44 -14.54 -20.88
C THR A 36 21.27 -14.72 -21.83
N LEU A 37 20.10 -14.14 -21.53
CA LEU A 37 18.91 -14.28 -22.36
C LEU A 37 18.99 -13.38 -23.60
N SER A 38 18.65 -13.94 -24.74
CA SER A 38 18.42 -13.20 -25.99
C SER A 38 17.18 -12.32 -25.90
N ASP A 39 17.08 -11.34 -26.80
CA ASP A 39 15.91 -10.44 -26.87
C ASP A 39 14.61 -11.21 -27.07
N THR A 40 14.62 -12.26 -27.90
CA THR A 40 13.47 -13.13 -28.13
C THR A 40 13.05 -13.87 -26.87
N GLU A 41 14.00 -14.43 -26.11
CA GLU A 41 13.69 -15.13 -24.86
C GLU A 41 13.12 -14.17 -23.80
N VAL A 42 13.62 -12.93 -23.75
CA VAL A 42 13.06 -11.90 -22.88
C VAL A 42 11.61 -11.58 -23.26
N GLU A 43 11.30 -11.40 -24.55
CA GLU A 43 9.91 -11.17 -24.99
C GLU A 43 8.98 -12.35 -24.66
N GLN A 44 9.46 -13.59 -24.83
CA GLN A 44 8.69 -14.78 -24.47
C GLN A 44 8.38 -14.83 -22.95
N LEU A 45 9.34 -14.46 -22.11
CA LEU A 45 9.12 -14.35 -20.68
C LEU A 45 8.14 -13.22 -20.33
N VAL A 46 8.22 -12.08 -21.02
CA VAL A 46 7.25 -11.00 -20.86
C VAL A 46 5.84 -11.48 -21.20
N ASP A 47 5.66 -12.22 -22.29
CA ASP A 47 4.37 -12.77 -22.69
C ASP A 47 3.81 -13.72 -21.63
N ILE A 48 4.64 -14.61 -21.09
CA ILE A 48 4.25 -15.52 -20.00
C ILE A 48 3.83 -14.73 -18.75
N VAL A 49 4.59 -13.70 -18.35
CA VAL A 49 4.26 -12.88 -17.18
C VAL A 49 2.94 -12.13 -17.37
N VAL A 50 2.70 -11.57 -18.56
CA VAL A 50 1.43 -10.91 -18.90
C VAL A 50 0.28 -11.93 -18.86
N GLN A 51 0.46 -13.11 -19.43
CA GLN A 51 -0.54 -14.18 -19.41
C GLN A 51 -0.86 -14.63 -17.98
N MET A 52 0.15 -14.87 -17.14
CA MET A 52 -0.03 -15.24 -15.74
C MET A 52 -0.77 -14.15 -14.95
N ARG A 53 -0.46 -12.87 -15.21
CA ARG A 53 -1.15 -11.75 -14.56
C ARG A 53 -2.62 -11.70 -14.96
N ARG A 54 -2.94 -11.85 -16.24
CA ARG A 54 -4.32 -11.88 -16.75
C ARG A 54 -5.12 -13.04 -16.16
N ALA A 55 -4.53 -14.24 -16.13
CA ALA A 55 -5.14 -15.40 -15.50
C ALA A 55 -5.39 -15.17 -14.00
N GLY A 56 -4.41 -14.61 -13.28
CA GLY A 56 -4.57 -14.29 -11.86
C GLY A 56 -5.69 -13.29 -11.57
N ILE A 57 -5.85 -12.25 -12.41
CA ILE A 57 -6.97 -11.30 -12.27
C ILE A 57 -8.31 -11.98 -12.54
N ARG A 58 -8.38 -12.81 -13.59
CA ARG A 58 -9.57 -13.60 -13.92
C ARG A 58 -9.99 -14.47 -12.73
N ASP A 59 -9.07 -15.26 -12.21
CA ASP A 59 -9.34 -16.21 -11.13
C ASP A 59 -9.75 -15.50 -9.84
N GLN A 60 -9.11 -14.36 -9.53
CA GLN A 60 -9.47 -13.55 -8.36
C GLN A 60 -10.88 -12.96 -8.47
N TYR A 61 -11.26 -12.46 -9.65
CA TYR A 61 -12.58 -11.88 -9.85
C TYR A 61 -13.69 -12.95 -9.82
N ILE A 62 -13.46 -14.10 -10.46
CA ILE A 62 -14.41 -15.22 -10.40
C ILE A 62 -14.58 -15.72 -8.97
N ALA A 63 -13.49 -15.89 -8.22
CA ALA A 63 -13.56 -16.32 -6.82
C ALA A 63 -14.36 -15.34 -5.95
N MET A 64 -14.24 -14.04 -6.19
CA MET A 64 -15.03 -13.01 -5.52
C MET A 64 -16.53 -13.14 -5.85
N LEU A 65 -16.89 -13.28 -7.13
CA LEU A 65 -18.29 -13.48 -7.55
C LEU A 65 -18.88 -14.75 -6.94
N GLU A 66 -18.12 -15.85 -6.89
CA GLU A 66 -18.54 -17.11 -6.28
C GLU A 66 -18.77 -16.95 -4.76
N GLU A 67 -17.91 -16.22 -4.07
CA GLU A 67 -18.06 -15.91 -2.63
C GLU A 67 -19.32 -15.09 -2.36
N ASP A 68 -19.60 -14.10 -3.20
CA ASP A 68 -20.80 -13.25 -3.11
C ASP A 68 -22.06 -13.90 -3.69
N GLN A 69 -21.95 -15.14 -4.21
CA GLN A 69 -23.02 -15.90 -4.87
C GLN A 69 -23.61 -15.17 -6.09
N GLU A 70 -22.78 -14.39 -6.78
CA GLU A 70 -23.12 -13.70 -8.02
C GLU A 70 -22.83 -14.61 -9.24
N PRO A 71 -23.64 -14.51 -10.32
CA PRO A 71 -23.39 -15.27 -11.53
C PRO A 71 -22.12 -14.78 -12.23
N VAL A 72 -21.33 -15.71 -12.76
CA VAL A 72 -20.14 -15.39 -13.57
C VAL A 72 -20.59 -15.02 -14.99
N ASP A 73 -20.47 -13.74 -15.32
CA ASP A 73 -20.62 -13.22 -16.68
C ASP A 73 -19.23 -13.10 -17.34
N GLU A 74 -19.00 -13.83 -18.43
CA GLU A 74 -17.70 -13.85 -19.11
C GLU A 74 -17.34 -12.51 -19.78
N HIS A 75 -18.32 -11.65 -20.09
CA HIS A 75 -18.06 -10.30 -20.58
C HIS A 75 -17.52 -9.42 -19.45
N ASP A 76 -18.15 -9.46 -18.28
CA ASP A 76 -17.67 -8.73 -17.10
C ASP A 76 -16.28 -9.20 -16.70
N VAL A 77 -16.04 -10.51 -16.72
CA VAL A 77 -14.71 -11.10 -16.48
C VAL A 77 -13.69 -10.58 -17.49
N ALA A 78 -14.03 -10.55 -18.78
CA ALA A 78 -13.12 -10.04 -19.82
C ALA A 78 -12.79 -8.56 -19.64
N ASP A 79 -13.78 -7.73 -19.28
CA ASP A 79 -13.62 -6.29 -19.05
C ASP A 79 -12.75 -6.00 -17.82
N VAL A 80 -12.93 -6.77 -16.74
CA VAL A 80 -12.09 -6.68 -15.53
C VAL A 80 -10.66 -7.13 -15.82
N VAL A 81 -10.47 -8.21 -16.57
CA VAL A 81 -9.14 -8.68 -16.97
C VAL A 81 -8.45 -7.65 -17.84
N GLU A 82 -9.16 -7.04 -18.80
CA GLU A 82 -8.58 -6.02 -19.67
C GLU A 82 -8.20 -4.77 -18.87
N THR A 83 -9.14 -4.20 -18.12
CA THR A 83 -8.90 -3.00 -17.30
C THR A 83 -7.80 -3.22 -16.25
N GLY A 84 -7.80 -4.40 -15.61
CA GLY A 84 -6.83 -4.75 -14.57
C GLY A 84 -5.45 -5.13 -15.09
N SER A 85 -5.28 -5.42 -16.38
CA SER A 85 -4.01 -5.89 -16.93
C SER A 85 -3.38 -4.98 -17.97
N ALA A 86 -4.18 -4.23 -18.75
CA ALA A 86 -3.69 -3.42 -19.86
C ALA A 86 -2.89 -2.19 -19.37
N PRO A 87 -1.71 -1.92 -19.93
CA PRO A 87 -0.94 -0.73 -19.59
C PRO A 87 -1.70 0.54 -19.98
N GLY A 88 -1.76 1.50 -19.05
CA GLY A 88 -2.34 2.82 -19.31
C GLY A 88 -1.37 3.75 -20.02
N GLU A 89 -1.70 5.04 -20.02
CA GLU A 89 -0.82 6.09 -20.56
C GLU A 89 0.55 6.08 -19.85
N PRO A 90 1.66 5.99 -20.59
CA PRO A 90 3.00 6.10 -20.02
C PRO A 90 3.26 7.49 -19.41
N VAL A 91 3.94 7.53 -18.27
CA VAL A 91 4.47 8.78 -17.73
C VAL A 91 5.77 9.11 -18.45
N VAL A 92 5.78 10.24 -19.15
CA VAL A 92 7.00 10.81 -19.71
C VAL A 92 7.85 11.37 -18.57
N VAL A 93 9.07 10.87 -18.44
CA VAL A 93 10.06 11.43 -17.52
C VAL A 93 10.75 12.60 -18.21
N PRO A 94 10.71 13.81 -17.64
CA PRO A 94 11.39 14.97 -18.21
C PRO A 94 12.92 14.79 -18.14
N GLU A 95 13.65 15.66 -18.81
CA GLU A 95 15.08 15.79 -18.55
C GLU A 95 15.29 16.23 -17.09
N ILE A 96 16.05 15.44 -16.32
CA ILE A 96 16.37 15.74 -14.93
C ILE A 96 17.79 16.29 -14.88
N PRO A 97 18.00 17.60 -14.69
CA PRO A 97 19.33 18.18 -14.63
C PRO A 97 20.09 17.68 -13.38
N PRO A 98 21.43 17.81 -13.35
CA PRO A 98 22.20 17.50 -12.15
C PRO A 98 21.70 18.28 -10.92
N PRO A 99 21.73 17.67 -9.73
CA PRO A 99 21.30 18.34 -8.51
C PRO A 99 22.21 19.52 -8.19
N ASN A 100 21.62 20.58 -7.62
CA ASN A 100 22.34 21.74 -7.09
C ASN A 100 21.85 22.08 -5.68
N PRO A 101 22.55 22.92 -4.91
CA PRO A 101 22.18 23.21 -3.53
C PRO A 101 20.75 23.74 -3.36
N ASN A 102 20.26 24.56 -4.30
CA ASN A 102 18.92 25.12 -4.22
C ASN A 102 17.84 24.05 -4.46
N SER A 103 18.03 23.18 -5.45
CA SER A 103 17.08 22.11 -5.74
C SER A 103 17.04 21.05 -4.65
N ILE A 104 18.19 20.74 -4.03
CA ILE A 104 18.27 19.85 -2.86
C ILE A 104 17.52 20.46 -1.66
N ALA A 105 17.74 21.74 -1.35
CA ALA A 105 17.06 22.42 -0.24
C ALA A 105 15.55 22.49 -0.46
N ALA A 106 15.10 22.79 -1.67
CA ALA A 106 13.68 22.75 -2.03
C ALA A 106 13.09 21.33 -1.88
N GLY A 107 13.83 20.32 -2.32
CA GLY A 107 13.43 18.91 -2.17
C GLY A 107 13.33 18.47 -0.71
N GLN A 108 14.24 18.95 0.17
CA GLN A 108 14.18 18.67 1.60
C GLN A 108 12.91 19.23 2.24
N ALA A 109 12.55 20.48 1.91
CA ALA A 109 11.31 21.09 2.40
C ALA A 109 10.08 20.31 1.92
N LEU A 110 10.07 19.92 0.64
CA LEU A 110 9.00 19.09 0.06
C LEU A 110 8.92 17.71 0.71
N TYR A 111 10.04 17.10 1.07
CA TYR A 111 10.07 15.77 1.70
C TYR A 111 9.31 15.76 3.03
N VAL A 112 9.42 16.82 3.82
CA VAL A 112 8.64 16.99 5.05
C VAL A 112 7.19 17.36 4.73
N GLN A 113 6.96 18.31 3.81
CA GLN A 113 5.61 18.75 3.42
C GLN A 113 4.74 17.61 2.87
N GLN A 114 5.34 16.71 2.09
CA GLN A 114 4.69 15.53 1.53
C GLN A 114 4.66 14.35 2.51
N THR A 115 5.06 14.56 3.77
CA THR A 115 5.03 13.56 4.85
C THR A 115 5.88 12.31 4.55
N CYS A 116 6.89 12.41 3.68
CA CYS A 116 7.77 11.28 3.35
C CYS A 116 8.54 10.78 4.59
N HIS A 117 8.89 11.72 5.48
CA HIS A 117 9.62 11.46 6.71
C HIS A 117 8.88 10.57 7.72
N SER A 118 7.54 10.49 7.67
CA SER A 118 6.78 9.64 8.60
C SER A 118 7.07 8.14 8.40
N CYS A 119 7.50 7.76 7.20
CA CYS A 119 7.88 6.39 6.86
C CYS A 119 9.39 6.27 6.69
N HIS A 120 10.03 7.20 5.97
CA HIS A 120 11.45 7.08 5.66
C HIS A 120 12.37 7.69 6.74
N GLY A 121 11.81 8.32 7.77
CA GLY A 121 12.55 9.07 8.81
C GLY A 121 13.13 10.38 8.28
N ASP A 122 13.51 11.29 9.17
CA ASP A 122 14.09 12.59 8.77
C ASP A 122 15.44 12.43 8.06
N ALA A 123 16.23 11.44 8.48
CA ALA A 123 17.51 11.09 7.88
C ALA A 123 17.39 10.15 6.66
N GLY A 124 16.20 9.68 6.33
CA GLY A 124 15.96 8.77 5.19
C GLY A 124 16.33 7.30 5.43
N THR A 125 16.70 6.86 6.63
CA THR A 125 17.08 5.46 6.90
C THR A 125 15.90 4.53 7.20
N GLY A 126 14.77 5.09 7.63
CA GLY A 126 13.55 4.35 8.04
C GLY A 126 13.79 3.38 9.20
N ASP A 127 14.75 3.68 10.09
CA ASP A 127 15.13 2.82 11.23
C ASP A 127 14.23 3.02 12.46
N ASP A 128 13.62 4.19 12.59
CA ASP A 128 12.85 4.66 13.75
C ASP A 128 11.33 4.62 13.55
N THR A 129 10.87 4.06 12.43
CA THR A 129 9.45 4.02 12.06
C THR A 129 8.85 2.64 12.29
N ALA A 130 7.63 2.60 12.83
CA ALA A 130 6.84 1.38 12.95
C ALA A 130 6.62 0.70 11.59
N PRO A 131 6.49 -0.65 11.55
CA PRO A 131 6.17 -1.34 10.31
C PRO A 131 4.83 -0.85 9.74
N VAL A 132 4.84 -0.54 8.44
CA VAL A 132 3.63 -0.38 7.64
C VAL A 132 3.35 -1.69 6.91
N PHE A 133 2.09 -1.97 6.55
CA PHE A 133 1.67 -3.27 6.01
C PHE A 133 1.28 -3.16 4.54
N ASP A 134 1.75 -4.10 3.73
CA ASP A 134 1.34 -4.17 2.33
C ASP A 134 -0.10 -4.70 2.16
N HIS A 135 -0.61 -4.73 0.93
CA HIS A 135 -1.98 -5.15 0.65
C HIS A 135 -2.31 -6.60 1.05
N ARG A 136 -1.30 -7.40 1.42
CA ARG A 136 -1.46 -8.78 1.91
C ARG A 136 -1.38 -8.85 3.44
N GLY A 137 -1.25 -7.71 4.11
CA GLY A 137 -1.03 -7.64 5.55
C GLY A 137 0.39 -8.04 5.98
N LEU A 138 1.37 -8.05 5.06
CA LEU A 138 2.76 -8.36 5.42
C LEU A 138 3.51 -7.08 5.82
N PRO A 139 4.36 -7.11 6.87
CA PRO A 139 5.22 -5.98 7.21
C PRO A 139 6.11 -5.57 6.02
N SER A 140 6.06 -4.29 5.68
CA SER A 140 6.73 -3.67 4.54
C SER A 140 7.49 -2.44 5.02
N TYR A 141 8.78 -2.60 5.27
CA TYR A 141 9.63 -1.48 5.67
C TYR A 141 10.03 -0.61 4.46
N PRO A 142 10.10 0.72 4.64
CA PRO A 142 10.65 1.60 3.63
C PRO A 142 12.13 1.28 3.39
N ARG A 143 12.60 1.62 2.20
CA ARG A 143 14.02 1.46 1.88
C ARG A 143 14.84 2.52 2.61
N ASP A 144 15.99 2.10 3.14
CA ASP A 144 17.04 3.01 3.62
C ASP A 144 17.58 3.81 2.42
N LEU A 145 17.22 5.09 2.35
CA LEU A 145 17.60 5.98 1.25
C LEU A 145 19.09 6.32 1.25
N VAL A 146 19.73 6.21 2.40
CA VAL A 146 21.14 6.55 2.61
C VAL A 146 22.03 5.43 2.10
N HIS A 147 21.87 4.21 2.65
CA HIS A 147 22.87 3.16 2.46
C HIS A 147 22.50 2.17 1.36
N ASP A 148 21.24 2.05 0.98
CA ASP A 148 20.78 0.91 0.20
C ASP A 148 20.56 1.26 -1.29
N VAL A 149 20.63 0.26 -2.17
CA VAL A 149 20.32 0.39 -3.61
C VAL A 149 18.80 0.38 -3.83
N PHE A 150 18.21 1.35 -4.53
CA PHE A 150 16.77 1.35 -4.79
C PHE A 150 16.28 0.19 -5.66
N LYS A 151 15.04 -0.27 -5.42
CA LYS A 151 14.43 -1.38 -6.17
C LYS A 151 14.29 -1.09 -7.67
N GLY A 152 14.04 0.16 -8.04
CA GLY A 152 14.00 0.59 -9.44
C GLY A 152 15.36 1.08 -9.98
N GLY A 153 16.44 0.97 -9.20
CA GLY A 153 17.75 1.55 -9.53
C GLY A 153 17.98 2.96 -8.94
N ASN A 154 19.26 3.35 -8.82
CA ASN A 154 19.70 4.62 -8.20
C ASN A 154 19.79 5.78 -9.21
N HIS A 155 19.05 5.71 -10.31
CA HIS A 155 19.03 6.75 -11.33
C HIS A 155 17.84 7.69 -11.12
N ALA A 156 18.02 8.98 -11.46
CA ALA A 156 17.00 9.99 -11.26
C ALA A 156 15.64 9.63 -11.92
N PRO A 157 15.59 9.11 -13.17
CA PRO A 157 14.32 8.68 -13.78
C PRO A 157 13.59 7.59 -13.01
N SER A 158 14.32 6.62 -12.46
CA SER A 158 13.75 5.53 -11.68
C SER A 158 13.07 6.03 -10.41
N ILE A 159 13.73 6.95 -9.70
CA ILE A 159 13.21 7.57 -8.47
C ILE A 159 12.01 8.46 -8.80
N TYR A 160 12.10 9.26 -9.87
CA TYR A 160 11.01 10.08 -10.36
C TYR A 160 9.73 9.27 -10.56
N LEU A 161 9.82 8.13 -11.25
CA LEU A 161 8.67 7.24 -11.46
C LEU A 161 8.15 6.63 -10.15
N ARG A 162 9.02 6.27 -9.20
CA ARG A 162 8.57 5.70 -7.91
C ARG A 162 7.87 6.71 -7.03
N ILE A 163 8.25 7.98 -7.10
CA ILE A 163 7.54 9.04 -6.36
C ILE A 163 6.24 9.39 -7.09
N ARG A 164 6.25 9.56 -8.42
CA ARG A 164 5.05 9.93 -9.20
C ARG A 164 3.98 8.86 -9.21
N LEU A 165 4.37 7.59 -9.41
CA LEU A 165 3.44 6.46 -9.58
C LEU A 165 3.32 5.59 -8.33
N GLY A 166 4.14 5.87 -7.31
CA GLY A 166 4.22 5.02 -6.13
C GLY A 166 4.83 3.66 -6.44
N MET A 167 4.58 2.72 -5.54
CA MET A 167 4.90 1.31 -5.71
C MET A 167 3.63 0.48 -5.45
N PRO A 168 2.86 0.12 -6.49
CA PRO A 168 1.57 -0.55 -6.34
C PRO A 168 1.61 -1.79 -5.44
N GLY A 169 0.60 -1.94 -4.59
CA GLY A 169 0.53 -3.01 -3.60
C GLY A 169 1.49 -2.87 -2.42
N THR A 170 2.11 -1.71 -2.23
CA THR A 170 2.89 -1.36 -1.04
C THR A 170 2.35 -0.06 -0.41
N PRO A 171 2.74 0.28 0.83
CA PRO A 171 2.36 1.54 1.47
C PRO A 171 3.00 2.80 0.87
N HIS A 172 3.82 2.69 -0.19
CA HIS A 172 4.42 3.85 -0.84
C HIS A 172 3.46 4.40 -1.92
N PRO A 173 2.72 5.48 -1.64
CA PRO A 173 1.66 5.96 -2.52
C PRO A 173 2.24 6.66 -3.77
N ALA A 174 1.38 6.88 -4.75
CA ALA A 174 1.65 7.78 -5.86
C ALA A 174 1.54 9.24 -5.39
N ASN A 175 2.52 10.07 -5.76
CA ASN A 175 2.45 11.50 -5.54
C ASN A 175 2.07 12.23 -6.84
N VAL A 176 0.79 12.53 -6.96
CA VAL A 176 0.19 13.29 -8.07
C VAL A 176 -0.02 14.77 -7.72
N ALA A 177 0.22 15.16 -6.46
CA ALA A 177 -0.06 16.51 -5.96
C ALA A 177 1.06 17.50 -6.28
N VAL A 178 2.30 17.02 -6.40
CA VAL A 178 3.46 17.86 -6.74
C VAL A 178 3.61 18.02 -8.25
N ASP A 179 3.96 19.24 -8.66
CA ASP A 179 4.31 19.52 -10.04
C ASP A 179 5.65 18.87 -10.44
N GLU A 180 6.02 19.00 -11.71
CA GLU A 180 7.22 18.40 -12.25
C GLU A 180 8.52 18.93 -11.62
N GLN A 181 8.60 20.24 -11.35
CA GLN A 181 9.79 20.89 -10.83
C GLN A 181 9.99 20.54 -9.35
N GLN A 182 8.90 20.51 -8.60
CA GLN A 182 8.85 20.02 -7.22
C GLN A 182 9.25 18.54 -7.14
N LEU A 183 8.77 17.72 -8.07
CA LEU A 183 9.13 16.31 -8.13
C LEU A 183 10.62 16.11 -8.45
N ILE A 184 11.18 16.89 -9.36
CA ILE A 184 12.62 16.90 -9.65
C ILE A 184 13.41 17.28 -8.40
N ALA A 185 12.98 18.31 -7.66
CA ALA A 185 13.61 18.71 -6.40
C ALA A 185 13.58 17.59 -5.36
N LEU A 186 12.45 16.88 -5.21
CA LEU A 186 12.34 15.69 -4.36
C LEU A 186 13.34 14.60 -4.78
N VAL A 187 13.47 14.33 -6.08
CA VAL A 187 14.44 13.37 -6.61
C VAL A 187 15.87 13.78 -6.27
N HIS A 188 16.21 15.06 -6.43
CA HIS A 188 17.52 15.60 -6.05
C HIS A 188 17.82 15.43 -4.56
N TYR A 189 16.84 15.70 -3.70
CA TYR A 189 17.00 15.49 -2.26
C TYR A 189 17.20 14.01 -1.92
N CYS A 190 16.34 13.12 -2.43
CA CYS A 190 16.47 11.67 -2.22
C CYS A 190 17.84 11.12 -2.67
N LEU A 191 18.37 11.61 -3.79
CA LEU A 191 19.71 11.27 -4.27
C LEU A 191 20.81 11.83 -3.35
N SER A 192 20.64 13.05 -2.84
CA SER A 192 21.62 13.70 -1.95
C SER A 192 21.82 12.97 -0.61
N LEU A 193 20.82 12.22 -0.15
CA LEU A 193 20.90 11.39 1.04
C LEU A 193 21.84 10.19 0.86
N GLY A 194 22.06 9.76 -0.38
CA GLY A 194 22.77 8.52 -0.70
C GLY A 194 24.27 8.56 -0.34
N LYS A 195 24.74 7.52 0.33
CA LYS A 195 26.17 7.26 0.56
C LYS A 195 26.70 6.14 -0.32
N THR A 196 27.99 6.23 -0.66
CA THR A 196 28.75 5.22 -1.41
C THR A 196 29.87 4.67 -0.53
N PRO A 197 30.13 3.35 -0.50
CA PRO A 197 29.47 2.30 -1.26
C PRO A 197 28.06 1.99 -0.75
N LYS A 198 27.18 1.58 -1.67
CA LYS A 198 25.83 1.12 -1.31
C LYS A 198 25.89 -0.29 -0.72
N ARG A 199 25.07 -0.53 0.31
CA ARG A 199 24.88 -1.80 0.99
C ARG A 199 24.00 -2.72 0.14
N SER A 200 24.53 -3.91 -0.14
CA SER A 200 23.78 -5.01 -0.73
C SER A 200 23.56 -6.09 0.32
N LEU A 201 22.30 -6.32 0.66
CA LEU A 201 21.87 -7.38 1.57
C LEU A 201 21.13 -8.47 0.80
N THR A 202 21.27 -9.72 1.23
CA THR A 202 20.43 -10.82 0.78
C THR A 202 19.00 -10.67 1.33
N ASN A 203 18.02 -11.37 0.75
CA ASN A 203 16.66 -11.39 1.29
C ASN A 203 16.62 -11.83 2.76
N HIS A 204 17.44 -12.82 3.12
CA HIS A 204 17.56 -13.29 4.50
C HIS A 204 18.09 -12.19 5.42
N GLN A 205 19.17 -11.49 5.05
CA GLN A 205 19.72 -10.41 5.86
C GLN A 205 18.73 -9.25 6.05
N ARG A 206 17.98 -8.90 5.00
CA ARG A 206 16.91 -7.88 5.10
C ARG A 206 15.77 -8.33 5.99
N ALA A 207 15.34 -9.59 5.85
CA ALA A 207 14.33 -10.15 6.74
C ALA A 207 14.81 -10.09 8.19
N VAL A 208 16.03 -10.54 8.48
CA VAL A 208 16.59 -10.44 9.85
C VAL A 208 16.68 -9.00 10.35
N GLN A 209 17.05 -8.04 9.50
CA GLN A 209 17.09 -6.61 9.87
C GLN A 209 15.70 -6.05 10.18
N ALA A 210 14.74 -6.27 9.30
CA ALA A 210 13.33 -5.88 9.47
C ALA A 210 12.76 -6.42 10.79
N TRP A 211 13.12 -7.65 11.13
CA TRP A 211 12.71 -8.31 12.36
C TRP A 211 13.33 -7.73 13.62
N ARG A 212 14.62 -7.35 13.57
CA ARG A 212 15.27 -6.68 14.70
C ARG A 212 14.68 -5.31 14.97
N ARG A 213 14.31 -4.56 13.92
CA ARG A 213 13.66 -3.24 14.05
C ARG A 213 12.37 -3.34 14.89
N ASP A 214 11.54 -4.34 14.60
CA ASP A 214 10.30 -4.59 15.35
C ASP A 214 10.56 -4.88 16.85
N SER A 215 11.57 -5.70 17.16
CA SER A 215 11.93 -6.02 18.55
C SER A 215 12.41 -4.80 19.35
N HIS A 216 13.19 -3.90 18.73
CA HIS A 216 13.65 -2.67 19.39
C HIS A 216 12.52 -1.67 19.63
N LEU A 217 11.51 -1.63 18.75
CA LEU A 217 10.32 -0.80 18.93
C LEU A 217 9.41 -1.36 20.05
N SER A 218 9.25 -2.68 20.14
CA SER A 218 8.48 -3.29 21.25
C SER A 218 9.13 -3.06 22.61
N ASP A 219 10.45 -3.14 22.69
CA ASP A 219 11.20 -2.92 23.93
C ASP A 219 11.13 -1.45 24.40
N SER A 220 11.20 -0.50 23.45
CA SER A 220 11.15 0.94 23.75
C SER A 220 9.74 1.44 24.07
N ALA A 221 8.69 0.82 23.53
CA ALA A 221 7.31 1.19 23.82
C ALA A 221 6.75 0.62 25.14
N GLY A 222 7.47 -0.27 25.83
CA GLY A 222 7.01 -0.91 27.06
C GLY A 222 5.77 -1.80 26.89
N ILE A 223 5.40 -2.10 25.64
CA ILE A 223 4.28 -2.98 25.29
C ILE A 223 4.84 -4.40 25.29
N GLY A 224 4.47 -5.22 26.27
CA GLY A 224 4.82 -6.64 26.32
C GLY A 224 4.55 -7.29 24.95
N GLY A 225 5.64 -7.68 24.28
CA GLY A 225 5.69 -7.73 22.82
C GLY A 225 4.74 -8.74 22.17
N ILE A 226 4.06 -8.29 21.12
CA ILE A 226 3.68 -9.18 20.02
C ILE A 226 5.00 -9.48 19.29
N SER A 227 5.76 -10.45 19.79
CA SER A 227 6.92 -10.94 19.06
C SER A 227 6.41 -11.70 17.85
N PHE A 228 6.62 -11.16 16.65
CA PHE A 228 6.59 -12.03 15.49
C PHE A 228 7.65 -13.14 15.72
N PRO A 229 7.48 -14.37 15.19
CA PRO A 229 8.44 -15.45 15.37
C PRO A 229 9.49 -15.58 14.25
N ARG A 230 10.78 -15.52 14.62
CA ARG A 230 11.97 -15.31 13.74
C ARG A 230 11.88 -16.03 12.37
N PRO A 231 12.25 -15.39 11.23
CA PRO A 231 12.09 -16.00 9.91
C PRO A 231 12.77 -17.36 9.82
N GLY A 232 12.04 -18.39 9.36
CA GLY A 232 12.54 -19.76 9.28
C GLY A 232 12.52 -20.54 10.59
N SER A 233 12.07 -19.95 11.71
CA SER A 233 11.78 -20.70 12.93
C SER A 233 10.52 -21.54 12.77
N THR A 234 10.42 -22.61 13.56
CA THR A 234 9.21 -23.43 13.68
C THR A 234 8.00 -22.60 14.11
N ASP A 235 8.22 -21.56 14.90
CA ASP A 235 7.17 -20.65 15.36
C ASP A 235 6.71 -19.72 14.24
N ALA A 236 7.58 -19.34 13.29
CA ALA A 236 7.23 -18.54 12.11
C ALA A 236 6.25 -19.29 11.21
N LEU A 237 6.53 -20.57 10.98
CA LEU A 237 5.70 -21.46 10.19
C LEU A 237 4.35 -21.71 10.87
N ARG A 238 4.35 -21.87 12.21
CA ARG A 238 3.12 -22.01 12.99
C ARG A 238 2.31 -20.72 13.06
N HIS A 239 2.94 -19.55 13.17
CA HIS A 239 2.24 -18.27 13.15
C HIS A 239 1.64 -17.98 11.77
N ALA A 240 2.37 -18.22 10.68
CA ALA A 240 1.83 -18.07 9.32
C ALA A 240 0.65 -19.04 9.04
N ALA A 241 0.69 -20.25 9.61
CA ALA A 241 -0.43 -21.19 9.57
C ALA A 241 -1.60 -20.73 10.44
N SER A 242 -1.33 -20.20 11.64
CA SER A 242 -2.32 -19.68 12.59
C SER A 242 -3.02 -18.42 12.09
N VAL A 243 -2.33 -17.50 11.44
CA VAL A 243 -2.93 -16.30 10.81
C VAL A 243 -3.83 -16.71 9.65
N ARG A 244 -3.43 -17.70 8.83
CA ARG A 244 -4.31 -18.25 7.77
C ARG A 244 -5.53 -18.94 8.35
N ALA A 245 -5.35 -19.77 9.37
CA ALA A 245 -6.45 -20.47 10.03
C ALA A 245 -7.39 -19.51 10.75
N GLY A 246 -6.85 -18.50 11.42
CA GLY A 246 -7.60 -17.45 12.11
C GLY A 246 -8.42 -16.61 11.14
N ALA A 247 -7.85 -16.22 10.01
CA ALA A 247 -8.59 -15.54 8.94
C ALA A 247 -9.72 -16.42 8.35
N GLN A 248 -9.51 -17.73 8.25
CA GLN A 248 -10.54 -18.68 7.81
C GLN A 248 -11.64 -18.91 8.87
N ASP A 249 -11.28 -18.92 10.17
CA ASP A 249 -12.22 -19.12 11.27
C ASP A 249 -13.04 -17.85 11.59
N THR A 250 -12.47 -16.64 11.47
CA THR A 250 -13.28 -15.42 11.55
C THR A 250 -14.30 -15.34 10.42
N MET A 251 -13.93 -15.76 9.20
CA MET A 251 -14.86 -15.83 8.07
C MET A 251 -15.97 -16.86 8.30
N ARG A 252 -15.67 -18.03 8.89
CA ARG A 252 -16.68 -19.02 9.28
C ARG A 252 -17.55 -18.60 10.48
N GLY A 253 -16.98 -17.90 11.44
CA GLY A 253 -17.66 -17.41 12.64
C GLY A 253 -18.66 -16.30 12.36
N VAL A 254 -18.40 -15.44 11.36
CA VAL A 254 -19.33 -14.41 10.88
C VAL A 254 -20.50 -15.04 10.11
N SER A 255 -20.26 -16.12 9.36
CA SER A 255 -21.28 -16.86 8.61
C SER A 255 -22.31 -17.61 9.49
N SER A 256 -21.99 -17.90 10.76
CA SER A 256 -22.79 -18.80 11.61
C SER A 256 -23.71 -18.13 12.64
N ARG A 257 -23.66 -16.80 12.82
CA ARG A 257 -24.57 -16.09 13.77
C ARG A 257 -25.81 -15.56 13.07
N ARG A 258 -26.96 -16.10 13.47
CA ARG A 258 -28.30 -15.68 13.05
C ARG A 258 -29.07 -15.18 14.27
N ASP A 259 -29.97 -14.23 14.07
CA ASP A 259 -30.95 -13.85 15.09
C ASP A 259 -32.03 -14.93 15.27
N ASP A 260 -32.94 -14.74 16.25
CA ASP A 260 -34.02 -15.69 16.58
C ASP A 260 -35.03 -15.89 15.41
N LEU A 261 -34.89 -15.14 14.31
CA LEU A 261 -35.68 -15.25 13.09
C LEU A 261 -34.89 -15.83 11.90
N GLY A 262 -33.63 -16.21 12.10
CA GLY A 262 -32.82 -16.92 11.10
C GLY A 262 -32.03 -16.04 10.13
N THR A 263 -31.94 -14.73 10.39
CA THR A 263 -31.31 -13.70 9.54
C THR A 263 -29.85 -13.45 9.98
N PRO A 264 -28.87 -13.35 9.06
CA PRO A 264 -27.48 -13.07 9.42
C PRO A 264 -27.32 -11.62 9.93
N LEU A 265 -26.75 -11.46 11.13
CA LEU A 265 -26.56 -10.16 11.80
C LEU A 265 -25.32 -9.43 11.25
N PHE A 266 -25.46 -8.62 10.21
CA PHE A 266 -24.35 -7.83 9.64
C PHE A 266 -24.08 -6.47 10.34
N ALA A 267 -24.94 -6.04 11.26
CA ALA A 267 -24.95 -4.65 11.76
C ALA A 267 -24.35 -4.39 13.15
N GLU A 268 -23.48 -5.26 13.70
CA GLU A 268 -22.79 -4.99 14.98
C GLU A 268 -21.24 -5.11 14.93
N VAL A 269 -20.64 -5.04 13.75
CA VAL A 269 -19.18 -5.22 13.59
C VAL A 269 -18.37 -3.98 14.01
N ILE A 270 -18.93 -2.77 14.00
CA ILE A 270 -18.19 -1.57 14.47
C ILE A 270 -18.17 -1.45 16.01
N GLY A 271 -19.12 -2.06 16.73
CA GLY A 271 -19.16 -2.03 18.20
C GLY A 271 -18.30 -3.08 18.91
N SER A 272 -17.97 -4.19 18.25
CA SER A 272 -17.21 -5.29 18.88
C SER A 272 -15.69 -5.11 18.84
N LEU A 273 -15.16 -4.30 17.91
CA LEU A 273 -13.73 -3.96 17.89
C LEU A 273 -13.34 -3.02 19.05
N ALA A 274 -14.30 -2.24 19.59
CA ALA A 274 -14.09 -1.39 20.76
C ALA A 274 -14.22 -2.12 22.12
N ARG A 275 -14.74 -3.36 22.15
CA ARG A 275 -14.96 -4.15 23.38
C ARG A 275 -13.96 -5.30 23.57
N GLY A 276 -12.95 -5.40 22.69
CA GLY A 276 -11.87 -6.37 22.76
C GLY A 276 -10.66 -5.94 23.62
N VAL A 277 -10.74 -4.79 24.29
CA VAL A 277 -9.84 -4.47 25.41
C VAL A 277 -10.44 -5.11 26.66
N ALA A 278 -9.62 -5.87 27.38
CA ALA A 278 -9.97 -6.60 28.60
C ALA A 278 -11.00 -5.86 29.48
N ARG A 279 -12.03 -6.58 29.93
CA ARG A 279 -12.95 -6.09 30.96
C ARG A 279 -12.11 -5.70 32.19
N PRO A 280 -12.26 -4.48 32.74
CA PRO A 280 -11.62 -4.11 33.99
C PRO A 280 -12.44 -4.71 35.14
N HIS A 281 -12.28 -6.01 35.38
CA HIS A 281 -12.75 -6.64 36.63
C HIS A 281 -11.73 -7.58 37.29
N ASP A 282 -10.53 -7.75 36.74
CA ASP A 282 -9.47 -8.58 37.36
C ASP A 282 -8.18 -7.81 37.72
N ILE A 283 -8.23 -6.48 37.81
CA ILE A 283 -7.14 -5.69 38.39
C ILE A 283 -7.72 -4.78 39.46
N GLY A 284 -7.53 -5.18 40.72
CA GLY A 284 -7.86 -4.35 41.87
C GLY A 284 -7.03 -3.06 41.86
N CYS A 285 -7.69 -1.94 41.60
CA CYS A 285 -7.19 -0.60 41.94
C CYS A 285 -8.39 0.22 42.44
N GLY A 286 -8.29 0.69 43.68
CA GLY A 286 -9.34 1.44 44.38
C GLY A 286 -9.61 2.83 43.80
N PRO A 287 -10.66 3.51 44.27
CA PRO A 287 -11.13 4.75 43.67
C PRO A 287 -10.35 5.95 44.22
N ALA A 288 -9.76 6.77 43.34
CA ALA A 288 -9.40 8.14 43.69
C ALA A 288 -9.37 9.06 42.46
N ALA A 289 -10.20 10.10 42.55
CA ALA A 289 -10.13 11.41 41.89
C ALA A 289 -10.25 11.48 40.36
N GLY A 290 -11.37 12.06 39.90
CA GLY A 290 -11.66 12.33 38.50
C GLY A 290 -10.99 13.58 37.93
N VAL A 291 -10.85 13.59 36.61
CA VAL A 291 -10.67 14.81 35.79
C VAL A 291 -11.32 14.61 34.41
N SER A 292 -12.39 15.38 34.19
CA SER A 292 -12.90 16.06 32.98
C SER A 292 -12.70 15.50 31.55
N LEU A 293 -13.83 15.36 30.86
CA LEU A 293 -14.13 14.80 29.54
C LEU A 293 -13.85 15.75 28.35
N LEU A 294 -12.65 16.33 28.24
CA LEU A 294 -12.26 17.22 27.12
C LEU A 294 -10.93 16.88 26.45
N GLY A 295 -10.32 15.73 26.78
CA GLY A 295 -8.98 15.35 26.29
C GLY A 295 -8.93 14.28 25.19
N TRP A 296 -10.06 13.84 24.63
CA TRP A 296 -10.12 12.63 23.76
C TRP A 296 -10.53 12.88 22.30
N CYS A 297 -10.41 14.12 21.80
CA CYS A 297 -10.75 14.45 20.40
C CYS A 297 -9.57 14.69 19.45
N CYS A 298 -8.31 14.55 19.87
CA CYS A 298 -7.15 14.88 19.02
C CYS A 298 -6.37 13.70 18.40
N LEU A 299 -6.86 12.45 18.47
CA LEU A 299 -6.14 11.29 17.88
C LEU A 299 -6.80 10.63 16.65
N CYS A 300 -7.91 11.17 16.15
CA CYS A 300 -8.49 10.74 14.89
C CYS A 300 -8.55 11.95 13.96
N GLY A 301 -7.60 12.07 13.03
CA GLY A 301 -7.49 13.16 12.05
C GLY A 301 -8.63 13.22 11.02
N ILE A 302 -9.88 13.30 11.48
CA ILE A 302 -11.09 13.39 10.65
C ILE A 302 -11.81 14.74 10.85
N CYS A 303 -11.22 15.72 11.55
CA CYS A 303 -11.85 17.03 11.74
C CYS A 303 -10.95 18.20 11.33
N GLN A 304 -10.78 18.39 10.03
CA GLN A 304 -10.62 19.70 9.36
C GLN A 304 -11.36 19.58 8.02
N SER A 305 -12.62 19.97 7.87
CA SER A 305 -13.02 21.37 7.79
C SER A 305 -14.55 21.43 7.62
N ALA A 306 -15.25 22.07 8.54
CA ALA A 306 -16.65 22.46 8.34
C ALA A 306 -16.97 23.68 9.21
N SER A 307 -16.55 24.86 8.77
CA SER A 307 -17.30 26.11 8.97
C SER A 307 -16.65 27.29 8.22
N ALA A 308 -17.27 27.71 7.11
CA ALA A 308 -17.63 29.12 6.85
C ALA A 308 -18.21 29.27 5.42
N ASN A 309 -19.41 29.87 5.37
CA ASN A 309 -20.15 30.29 4.19
C ASN A 309 -19.33 31.11 3.17
N ALA A 310 -19.41 30.74 1.88
CA ALA A 310 -19.64 31.66 0.76
C ALA A 310 -19.92 30.83 -0.50
N GLY A 311 -21.07 31.07 -1.15
CA GLY A 311 -21.55 30.27 -2.28
C GLY A 311 -20.73 30.45 -3.55
N PHE A 312 -20.39 29.33 -4.19
CA PHE A 312 -20.13 29.21 -5.62
C PHE A 312 -20.48 27.78 -6.05
N GLY A 313 -21.29 27.65 -7.10
CA GLY A 313 -21.78 26.37 -7.61
C GLY A 313 -20.65 25.50 -8.17
N LEU A 314 -20.56 24.26 -7.68
CA LEU A 314 -19.64 23.25 -8.19
C LEU A 314 -20.33 22.44 -9.30
N GLN A 315 -19.84 22.67 -10.51
CA GLN A 315 -20.13 21.91 -11.72
C GLN A 315 -19.28 20.63 -11.69
N TRP A 316 -19.90 19.46 -11.85
CA TRP A 316 -19.20 18.17 -11.88
C TRP A 316 -18.45 17.97 -13.22
N PRO A 317 -17.23 17.39 -13.23
CA PRO A 317 -16.53 17.03 -14.46
C PRO A 317 -17.18 15.80 -15.15
N PRO A 318 -17.11 15.70 -16.49
CA PRO A 318 -17.91 14.75 -17.27
C PRO A 318 -17.21 13.39 -17.39
N GLN A 319 -17.24 12.55 -16.36
CA GLN A 319 -16.82 11.14 -16.45
C GLN A 319 -17.71 10.19 -15.63
N SER A 320 -19.03 10.35 -15.70
CA SER A 320 -19.98 9.48 -15.00
C SER A 320 -21.22 9.17 -15.85
N VAL A 321 -21.00 8.62 -17.04
CA VAL A 321 -22.09 7.97 -17.80
C VAL A 321 -22.25 6.49 -17.40
N ALA A 322 -21.18 5.82 -16.96
CA ALA A 322 -21.24 4.42 -16.54
C ALA A 322 -21.90 4.19 -15.16
N LEU A 323 -21.77 5.15 -14.22
CA LEU A 323 -22.35 5.03 -12.87
C LEU A 323 -23.86 5.34 -12.82
N ARG A 324 -24.44 5.97 -13.85
CA ARG A 324 -25.89 6.24 -13.89
C ARG A 324 -26.73 5.01 -14.17
N SER A 325 -26.19 4.01 -14.89
CA SER A 325 -26.94 2.78 -15.21
C SER A 325 -27.06 1.84 -14.01
N VAL A 326 -26.03 1.81 -13.15
CA VAL A 326 -25.97 0.96 -11.95
C VAL A 326 -26.90 1.47 -10.85
N TYR A 327 -26.94 2.79 -10.62
CA TYR A 327 -27.82 3.37 -9.59
C TYR A 327 -29.31 3.31 -9.95
N PHE A 328 -29.68 3.32 -11.24
CA PHE A 328 -31.08 3.28 -11.65
C PHE A 328 -31.71 1.87 -11.55
N ARG A 329 -30.89 0.80 -11.55
CA ARG A 329 -31.37 -0.59 -11.38
C ARG A 329 -31.52 -1.04 -9.93
N LEU A 330 -31.02 -0.27 -8.96
CA LEU A 330 -31.06 -0.61 -7.52
C LEU A 330 -32.24 0.01 -6.74
N GLY A 331 -33.20 0.66 -7.40
CA GLY A 331 -34.49 1.02 -6.78
C GLY A 331 -34.44 1.99 -5.59
N LEU A 332 -33.35 2.75 -5.40
CA LEU A 332 -33.21 3.74 -4.31
C LEU A 332 -33.73 5.14 -4.68
N ALA A 333 -34.78 5.22 -5.48
CA ALA A 333 -35.51 6.46 -5.72
C ALA A 333 -36.64 6.60 -4.69
N GLY A 334 -36.31 7.18 -3.53
CA GLY A 334 -37.35 7.62 -2.60
C GLY A 334 -36.88 7.70 -1.16
N LYS A 335 -36.15 8.77 -0.82
CA LYS A 335 -36.14 9.39 0.53
C LYS A 335 -35.19 10.59 0.64
N PHE A 336 -35.27 11.56 -0.27
CA PHE A 336 -34.88 12.94 0.06
C PHE A 336 -35.76 13.90 -0.73
N GLY A 337 -36.70 14.51 -0.02
CA GLY A 337 -37.59 15.52 -0.56
C GLY A 337 -36.83 16.81 -0.86
N PHE A 338 -37.28 17.46 -1.91
CA PHE A 338 -37.00 18.84 -2.30
C PHE A 338 -37.02 19.79 -1.09
N PHE A 339 -35.95 20.59 -0.93
CA PHE A 339 -35.95 22.06 -0.88
C PHE A 339 -34.51 22.58 -0.91
#